data_AF-A0A2H3DL80-F1
#
_entry.id   AF-A0A2H3DL80-F1
#
_cell.length_a   1.000
_cell.length_b   1.000
_cell.length_c   1.000
_cell.angle_alpha   90.00
_cell.angle_beta   90.00
_cell.angle_gamma   90.00
#
_symmetry.space_group_name_H-M   'P 1'
#
loop_
_entity.id
_entity.type
_entity.pdbx_description
1 polymer ?
#
loop_
_entity_poly.entity_id
_entity_poly.type
_entity_poly.pdbx_seq_one_letter_code
_entity_poly.pdbx_strand_id
1 'polypeptide(L)'
;MRLISDRTSLPLPVVYAYDSTSNNSLGYPYMFTSFIEGVSLSGIWTKPGALTDANRRHIFQQIANSMAQLRTLEFDRIGALDFSGPDLSYTIGPLRTIEEGKVVHEIGPFPTSLSYINELASALLDTHGQSTSEYVHCSVLRMISLFLPNKRFDGPPFVLSHPDFDSQNVMVDPQTFTITGFIDWDDVSVGPREGGYARYPSWITRDWDPIMYDWPPGSITHEEDSNHGQSMVGKPVPKDDEPMQNGSSCEEAPEVLQAHRDLYYAIYADIDPTGAEVTCRSHIFEAVVIALEHRDLSVAIMLKLCSYLFGKEYMGMGELLSGIETGDWFAGMRGVRALQSEI
;
A
#
# COMPACT_ATOMS: atom_id res chain seq x y z
N MET A 1 10.26 -15.86 -5.60
CA MET A 1 10.19 -16.08 -7.07
C MET A 1 10.08 -17.55 -7.49
N ARG A 2 11.06 -18.45 -7.25
CA ARG A 2 10.99 -19.85 -7.73
C ARG A 2 9.72 -20.61 -7.29
N LEU A 3 9.28 -20.41 -6.05
CA LEU A 3 8.02 -20.96 -5.53
C LEU A 3 6.79 -20.48 -6.33
N ILE A 4 6.77 -19.22 -6.73
CA ILE A 4 5.66 -18.62 -7.48
C ILE A 4 5.65 -19.20 -8.91
N SER A 5 6.80 -19.28 -9.57
CA SER A 5 6.92 -19.85 -10.92
C SER A 5 6.61 -21.35 -10.98
N ASP A 6 6.79 -22.08 -9.88
CA ASP A 6 6.42 -23.50 -9.79
C ASP A 6 4.91 -23.72 -9.72
N ARG A 7 4.17 -22.75 -9.16
CA ARG A 7 2.73 -22.89 -8.85
C ARG A 7 1.82 -22.04 -9.73
N THR A 8 2.37 -21.12 -10.50
CA THR A 8 1.61 -20.16 -11.30
C THR A 8 2.27 -19.97 -12.66
N SER A 9 1.51 -19.42 -13.60
CA SER A 9 2.03 -18.94 -14.89
C SER A 9 2.29 -17.42 -14.85
N LEU A 10 2.48 -16.85 -13.67
CA LEU A 10 2.77 -15.43 -13.52
C LEU A 10 4.10 -15.11 -14.25
N PRO A 11 4.14 -14.09 -15.12
CA PRO A 11 5.37 -13.75 -15.80
C PRO A 11 6.35 -13.15 -14.78
N LEU A 12 7.46 -13.85 -14.55
CA LEU A 12 8.47 -13.49 -13.56
C LEU A 12 9.88 -13.61 -14.18
N PRO A 13 10.86 -12.84 -13.69
CA PRO A 13 12.26 -13.07 -14.00
C PRO A 13 12.70 -14.49 -13.63
N VAL A 14 13.37 -15.19 -14.55
CA VAL A 14 13.96 -16.52 -14.30
C VAL A 14 15.20 -16.34 -13.44
N VAL A 15 15.26 -17.00 -12.29
CA VAL A 15 16.42 -16.94 -11.37
C VAL A 15 17.51 -17.92 -11.81
N TYR A 16 18.58 -17.41 -12.42
CA TYR A 16 19.74 -18.21 -12.86
C TYR A 16 20.64 -18.61 -11.70
N ALA A 17 20.98 -17.67 -10.82
CA ALA A 17 21.84 -17.92 -9.66
C ALA A 17 21.55 -16.93 -8.55
N TYR A 18 21.81 -17.31 -7.30
CA TYR A 18 21.79 -16.40 -6.16
C TYR A 18 22.74 -16.93 -5.09
N ASP A 19 23.23 -16.03 -4.24
CA ASP A 19 23.93 -16.36 -3.00
C ASP A 19 23.49 -15.34 -1.95
N SER A 20 22.91 -15.81 -0.84
CA SER A 20 22.44 -14.95 0.24
C SER A 20 23.54 -14.62 1.26
N THR A 21 24.74 -15.17 1.08
CA THR A 21 25.88 -14.96 1.97
C THR A 21 26.85 -13.93 1.40
N SER A 22 27.70 -13.36 2.25
CA SER A 22 28.88 -12.61 1.81
C SER A 22 30.07 -13.49 1.45
N ASN A 23 29.97 -14.82 1.58
CA ASN A 23 31.05 -15.75 1.32
C ASN A 23 31.08 -16.19 -0.16
N ASN A 24 31.14 -15.21 -1.05
CA ASN A 24 31.18 -15.41 -2.49
C ASN A 24 32.16 -14.43 -3.15
N SER A 25 32.38 -14.57 -4.45
CA SER A 25 33.39 -13.76 -5.16
C SER A 25 33.10 -12.25 -5.19
N LEU A 26 31.85 -11.84 -4.96
CA LEU A 26 31.44 -10.43 -4.89
C LEU A 26 31.57 -9.86 -3.46
N GLY A 27 31.66 -10.70 -2.43
CA GLY A 27 31.68 -10.27 -1.03
C GLY A 27 30.33 -9.77 -0.49
N TYR A 28 29.27 -9.83 -1.30
CA TYR A 28 27.92 -9.37 -0.98
C TYR A 28 26.87 -10.38 -1.47
N PRO A 29 25.70 -10.46 -0.81
CA PRO A 29 24.57 -11.21 -1.34
C PRO A 29 24.21 -10.74 -2.75
N TYR A 30 23.81 -11.67 -3.61
CA TYR A 30 23.42 -11.35 -4.99
C TYR A 30 22.33 -12.28 -5.52
N MET A 31 21.64 -11.79 -6.56
CA MET A 31 20.78 -12.60 -7.41
C MET A 31 20.98 -12.21 -8.88
N PHE A 32 21.08 -13.21 -9.75
CA PHE A 32 21.10 -13.05 -11.20
C PHE A 32 19.81 -13.61 -11.79
N THR A 33 19.08 -12.76 -12.51
CA THR A 33 17.81 -13.10 -13.14
C THR A 33 17.82 -12.81 -14.64
N SER A 34 16.83 -13.35 -15.37
CA SER A 34 16.59 -12.95 -16.76
C SER A 34 16.09 -11.51 -16.85
N PHE A 35 16.48 -10.81 -17.91
CA PHE A 35 15.87 -9.53 -18.26
C PHE A 35 14.40 -9.72 -18.68
N ILE A 36 13.52 -8.81 -18.25
CA ILE A 36 12.12 -8.76 -18.69
C ILE A 36 11.99 -7.68 -19.77
N GLU A 37 11.64 -8.11 -20.98
CA GLU A 37 11.41 -7.21 -22.11
C GLU A 37 10.15 -6.35 -21.91
N GLY A 38 10.16 -5.13 -22.45
CA GLY A 38 9.03 -4.21 -22.42
C GLY A 38 9.34 -2.88 -21.75
N VAL A 39 8.29 -2.15 -21.38
CA VAL A 39 8.38 -0.89 -20.65
C VAL A 39 7.58 -1.00 -19.36
N SER A 40 7.99 -0.25 -18.34
CA SER A 40 7.22 -0.15 -17.11
C SER A 40 5.87 0.53 -17.37
N LEU A 41 4.80 0.02 -16.75
CA LEU A 41 3.44 0.52 -16.92
C LEU A 41 3.32 1.98 -16.46
N SER A 42 4.03 2.38 -15.40
CA SER A 42 4.07 3.78 -14.94
C SER A 42 4.54 4.73 -16.05
N GLY A 43 5.46 4.27 -16.89
CA GLY A 43 5.99 5.00 -18.03
C GLY A 43 4.98 5.23 -19.16
N ILE A 44 3.80 4.61 -19.14
CA ILE A 44 2.75 4.80 -20.15
C ILE A 44 1.35 5.07 -19.57
N TRP A 45 1.10 4.84 -18.28
CA TRP A 45 -0.25 4.88 -17.69
C TRP A 45 -0.91 6.26 -17.75
N THR A 46 -0.19 7.29 -17.31
CA THR A 46 -0.69 8.67 -17.15
C THR A 46 -0.27 9.60 -18.29
N LYS A 47 0.43 9.09 -19.31
CA LYS A 47 0.83 9.90 -20.45
C LYS A 47 -0.40 10.31 -21.27
N PRO A 48 -0.54 11.59 -21.68
CA PRO A 48 -1.67 12.03 -22.51
C PRO A 48 -1.82 11.19 -23.78
N GLY A 49 -3.01 10.61 -23.97
CA GLY A 49 -3.32 9.76 -25.13
C GLY A 49 -2.63 8.39 -25.15
N ALA A 50 -1.96 7.98 -24.07
CA ALA A 50 -1.13 6.77 -24.08
C ALA A 50 -1.92 5.46 -24.01
N LEU A 51 -3.05 5.44 -23.30
CA LEU A 51 -3.91 4.26 -23.20
C LEU A 51 -5.37 4.61 -23.50
N THR A 52 -5.97 3.83 -24.39
CA THR A 52 -7.43 3.82 -24.57
C THR A 52 -8.09 3.07 -23.42
N ASP A 53 -9.39 3.29 -23.19
CA ASP A 53 -10.14 2.54 -22.18
C ASP A 53 -10.15 1.03 -22.44
N ALA A 54 -10.13 0.64 -23.73
CA ALA A 54 -10.00 -0.75 -24.13
C ALA A 54 -8.65 -1.35 -23.70
N ASN A 55 -7.55 -0.59 -23.85
CA ASN A 55 -6.22 -1.04 -23.44
C ASN A 55 -6.09 -1.08 -21.91
N ARG A 56 -6.64 -0.09 -21.18
CA ARG A 56 -6.67 -0.14 -19.70
C ARG A 56 -7.43 -1.36 -19.20
N ARG A 57 -8.61 -1.63 -19.78
CA ARG A 57 -9.39 -2.84 -19.49
C ARG A 57 -8.58 -4.10 -19.78
N HIS A 58 -7.90 -4.16 -20.92
CA HIS A 58 -7.07 -5.30 -21.30
C HIS A 58 -5.92 -5.55 -20.31
N ILE A 59 -5.25 -4.49 -19.85
CA ILE A 59 -4.19 -4.57 -18.83
C ILE A 59 -4.78 -5.04 -17.49
N PHE A 60 -5.89 -4.44 -17.03
CA PHE A 60 -6.54 -4.88 -15.79
C PHE A 60 -7.02 -6.33 -15.83
N GLN A 61 -7.52 -6.82 -16.96
CA GLN A 61 -7.88 -8.23 -17.13
C GLN A 61 -6.65 -9.13 -16.92
N GLN A 62 -5.50 -8.78 -17.49
CA GLN A 62 -4.28 -9.57 -17.32
C GLN A 62 -3.74 -9.51 -15.89
N ILE A 63 -3.78 -8.33 -15.25
CA ILE A 63 -3.40 -8.16 -13.84
C ILE A 63 -4.30 -9.02 -12.95
N ALA A 64 -5.61 -8.89 -13.08
CA ALA A 64 -6.57 -9.62 -12.25
C ALA A 64 -6.40 -11.15 -12.41
N ASN A 65 -6.22 -11.64 -13.64
CA ASN A 65 -5.95 -13.05 -13.89
C ASN A 65 -4.62 -13.52 -13.32
N SER A 66 -3.59 -12.67 -13.34
CA SER A 66 -2.28 -12.99 -12.75
C SER A 66 -2.39 -13.06 -11.24
N MET A 67 -2.91 -12.02 -10.60
CA MET A 67 -3.06 -11.96 -9.14
C MET A 67 -3.93 -13.09 -8.62
N ALA A 68 -5.05 -13.42 -9.29
CA ALA A 68 -5.91 -14.54 -8.90
C ALA A 68 -5.18 -15.90 -8.83
N GLN A 69 -4.06 -16.11 -9.53
CA GLN A 69 -3.28 -17.35 -9.43
C GLN A 69 -2.53 -17.45 -8.10
N LEU A 70 -2.10 -16.31 -7.53
CA LEU A 70 -1.38 -16.26 -6.24
C LEU A 70 -2.24 -16.74 -5.08
N ARG A 71 -3.58 -16.76 -5.23
CA ARG A 71 -4.51 -17.31 -4.22
C ARG A 71 -4.23 -18.77 -3.88
N THR A 72 -3.60 -19.51 -4.79
CA THR A 72 -3.28 -20.93 -4.60
C THR A 72 -2.08 -21.15 -3.67
N LEU A 73 -1.32 -20.09 -3.39
CA LEU A 73 -0.21 -20.09 -2.45
C LEU A 73 -0.75 -19.71 -1.06
N GLU A 74 -1.19 -20.74 -0.34
CA GLU A 74 -1.82 -20.64 0.96
C GLU A 74 -0.87 -21.03 2.10
N PHE A 75 -0.92 -20.26 3.19
CA PHE A 75 -0.02 -20.42 4.34
C PHE A 75 -0.80 -20.36 5.65
N ASP A 76 -0.27 -20.98 6.71
CA ASP A 76 -0.93 -21.09 8.02
C ASP A 76 -0.66 -19.90 8.94
N ARG A 77 0.37 -19.10 8.66
CA ARG A 77 0.79 -17.92 9.45
C ARG A 77 1.23 -16.76 8.57
N ILE A 78 1.09 -15.54 9.10
CA ILE A 78 1.74 -14.32 8.57
C ILE A 78 3.21 -14.34 9.02
N GLY A 79 4.13 -14.02 8.12
CA GLY A 79 5.55 -14.06 8.41
C GLY A 79 6.44 -14.09 7.16
N ALA A 80 7.74 -14.24 7.39
CA ALA A 80 8.73 -14.37 6.31
C ALA A 80 8.86 -15.84 5.89
N LEU A 81 9.09 -16.07 4.58
CA LEU A 81 9.40 -17.40 4.05
C LEU A 81 10.88 -17.72 4.27
N ASP A 82 11.17 -18.66 5.16
CA ASP A 82 12.51 -19.19 5.38
C ASP A 82 12.65 -20.52 4.64
N PHE A 83 13.42 -20.54 3.56
CA PHE A 83 13.67 -21.75 2.75
C PHE A 83 14.78 -22.62 3.37
N SER A 84 14.49 -23.89 3.62
CA SER A 84 15.41 -24.83 4.29
C SER A 84 16.27 -25.68 3.35
N GLY A 85 16.13 -25.51 2.04
CA GLY A 85 16.84 -26.33 1.06
C GLY A 85 16.52 -26.02 -0.40
N PRO A 86 17.13 -26.75 -1.34
CA PRO A 86 16.95 -26.56 -2.78
C PRO A 86 15.60 -27.09 -3.31
N ASP A 87 14.87 -27.86 -2.50
CA ASP A 87 13.60 -28.52 -2.84
C ASP A 87 12.36 -27.62 -2.65
N LEU A 88 12.55 -26.31 -2.49
CA LEU A 88 11.50 -25.34 -2.15
C LEU A 88 10.77 -25.68 -0.84
N SER A 89 11.38 -26.47 0.05
CA SER A 89 10.90 -26.61 1.43
C SER A 89 11.05 -25.27 2.16
N TYR A 90 10.01 -24.87 2.89
CA TYR A 90 9.97 -23.61 3.61
C TYR A 90 9.30 -23.75 4.97
N THR A 91 9.63 -22.81 5.85
CA THR A 91 8.92 -22.53 7.10
C THR A 91 8.50 -21.07 7.13
N ILE A 92 7.46 -20.74 7.91
CA ILE A 92 7.08 -19.35 8.17
C ILE A 92 7.78 -18.87 9.44
N GLY A 93 8.75 -17.98 9.26
CA GLY A 93 9.49 -17.31 10.33
C GLY A 93 8.92 -15.93 10.67
N PRO A 94 9.51 -15.23 11.65
CA PRO A 94 9.14 -13.85 11.96
C PRO A 94 9.42 -12.92 10.77
N LEU A 95 8.66 -11.83 10.67
CA LEU A 95 9.02 -10.70 9.83
C LEU A 95 10.23 -10.00 10.45
N ARG A 96 11.18 -9.55 9.63
CA ARG A 96 12.46 -9.01 10.09
C ARG A 96 12.70 -7.63 9.50
N THR A 97 13.08 -6.68 10.34
CA THR A 97 13.65 -5.40 9.89
C THR A 97 15.16 -5.55 9.85
N ILE A 98 15.76 -5.27 8.70
CA ILE A 98 17.20 -5.38 8.49
C ILE A 98 17.77 -3.98 8.27
N GLU A 99 18.73 -3.58 9.11
CA GLU A 99 19.49 -2.35 8.95
C GLU A 99 20.98 -2.70 8.83
N GLU A 100 21.65 -2.17 7.80
CA GLU A 100 23.08 -2.43 7.52
C GLU A 100 23.44 -3.94 7.52
N GLY A 101 22.53 -4.79 7.04
CA GLY A 101 22.72 -6.23 6.98
C GLY A 101 22.56 -6.97 8.32
N LYS A 102 22.05 -6.31 9.35
CA LYS A 102 21.74 -6.90 10.65
C LYS A 102 20.25 -6.84 10.93
N VAL A 103 19.72 -7.93 11.48
CA VAL A 103 18.34 -7.95 11.99
C VAL A 103 18.28 -7.08 13.24
N VAL A 104 17.53 -5.98 13.17
CA VAL A 104 17.33 -5.03 14.28
C VAL A 104 16.02 -5.25 15.01
N HIS A 105 15.03 -5.83 14.32
CA HIS A 105 13.72 -6.10 14.88
C HIS A 105 13.12 -7.36 14.26
N GLU A 106 12.41 -8.16 15.05
CA GLU A 106 11.69 -9.35 14.60
C GLU A 106 10.30 -9.36 15.23
N ILE A 107 9.27 -9.63 14.43
CA ILE A 107 7.88 -9.74 14.89
C ILE A 107 7.20 -10.98 14.31
N GLY A 108 6.30 -11.58 15.10
CA GLY A 108 5.57 -12.79 14.70
C GLY A 108 6.42 -14.07 14.79
N PRO A 109 6.10 -15.12 14.01
CA PRO A 109 5.02 -15.20 13.04
C PRO A 109 3.62 -15.16 13.68
N PHE A 110 2.61 -14.70 12.94
CA PHE A 110 1.28 -14.44 13.49
C PHE A 110 0.22 -15.44 13.01
N PRO A 111 -0.62 -15.98 13.91
CA PRO A 111 -1.70 -16.88 13.54
C PRO A 111 -2.98 -16.15 13.08
N THR A 112 -3.09 -14.84 13.32
CA THR A 112 -4.27 -14.01 12.97
C THR A 112 -3.86 -12.64 12.45
N SER A 113 -4.65 -12.07 11.54
CA SER A 113 -4.46 -10.71 11.01
C SER A 113 -4.54 -9.66 12.13
N LEU A 114 -5.39 -9.87 13.12
CA LEU A 114 -5.55 -9.01 14.28
C LEU A 114 -4.29 -8.97 15.15
N SER A 115 -3.64 -10.12 15.38
CA SER A 115 -2.39 -10.16 16.15
C SER A 115 -1.24 -9.46 15.42
N TYR A 116 -1.19 -9.62 14.09
CA TYR A 116 -0.25 -8.89 13.23
C TYR A 116 -0.43 -7.37 13.31
N ILE A 117 -1.65 -6.87 13.05
CA ILE A 117 -1.96 -5.44 13.11
C ILE A 117 -1.75 -4.87 14.51
N ASN A 118 -2.12 -5.62 15.56
CA ASN A 118 -1.90 -5.18 16.93
C ASN A 118 -0.41 -5.04 17.27
N GLU A 119 0.44 -5.92 16.76
CA GLU A 119 1.89 -5.84 16.97
C GLU A 119 2.48 -4.63 16.25
N LEU A 120 2.13 -4.41 14.97
CA LEU A 120 2.55 -3.20 14.23
C LEU A 120 2.15 -1.92 14.97
N ALA A 121 0.91 -1.85 15.46
CA ALA A 121 0.44 -0.69 16.22
C ALA A 121 1.12 -0.54 17.59
N SER A 122 1.57 -1.63 18.20
CA SER A 122 2.32 -1.58 19.45
C SER A 122 3.76 -1.11 19.21
N ALA A 123 4.43 -1.59 18.17
CA ALA A 123 5.75 -1.14 17.75
C ALA A 123 5.78 0.37 17.42
N LEU A 124 4.74 0.87 16.73
CA LEU A 124 4.58 2.29 16.46
C LEU A 124 4.44 3.11 17.76
N LEU A 125 3.63 2.63 18.71
CA LEU A 125 3.44 3.27 20.02
C LEU A 125 4.75 3.33 20.82
N ASP A 126 5.52 2.24 20.84
CA ASP A 126 6.78 2.16 21.59
C ASP A 126 7.86 3.08 20.98
N THR A 127 7.88 3.21 19.65
CA THR A 127 8.88 4.01 18.95
C THR A 127 8.54 5.50 18.96
N HIS A 128 7.27 5.86 18.75
CA HIS A 128 6.84 7.23 18.49
C HIS A 128 5.92 7.85 19.55
N GLY A 129 5.43 7.09 20.54
CA GLY A 129 4.53 7.58 21.59
C GLY A 129 5.21 8.40 22.69
N GLN A 130 6.22 9.20 22.36
CA GLN A 130 7.09 9.89 23.33
C GLN A 130 6.41 11.12 23.95
N SER A 131 5.65 11.90 23.17
CA SER A 131 4.83 12.99 23.69
C SER A 131 3.38 12.55 23.97
N THR A 132 2.65 13.33 24.76
CA THR A 132 1.22 13.07 25.02
C THR A 132 0.42 13.05 23.72
N SER A 133 0.65 14.01 22.82
CA SER A 133 -0.10 14.10 21.57
C SER A 133 0.22 12.94 20.64
N GLU A 134 1.49 12.54 20.53
CA GLU A 134 1.87 11.38 19.71
C GLU A 134 1.33 10.07 20.27
N TYR A 135 1.33 9.92 21.60
CA TYR A 135 0.73 8.75 22.23
C TYR A 135 -0.78 8.66 21.96
N VAL A 136 -1.51 9.77 22.06
CA VAL A 136 -2.95 9.80 21.75
C VAL A 136 -3.17 9.50 20.27
N HIS A 137 -2.39 10.11 19.38
CA HIS A 137 -2.43 9.84 17.94
C HIS A 137 -2.22 8.36 17.62
N CYS A 138 -1.14 7.76 18.10
CA CYS A 138 -0.85 6.34 17.88
C CYS A 138 -1.90 5.42 18.55
N SER A 139 -2.46 5.83 19.69
CA SER A 139 -3.54 5.09 20.36
C SER A 139 -4.82 5.09 19.54
N VAL A 140 -5.20 6.22 18.95
CA VAL A 140 -6.36 6.32 18.04
C VAL A 140 -6.12 5.49 16.79
N LEU A 141 -4.93 5.57 16.18
CA LEU A 141 -4.58 4.73 15.04
C LEU A 141 -4.68 3.25 15.39
N ARG A 142 -4.15 2.83 16.54
CA ARG A 142 -4.29 1.46 17.03
C ARG A 142 -5.74 1.05 17.18
N MET A 143 -6.57 1.88 17.83
CA MET A 143 -8.00 1.59 17.98
C MET A 143 -8.67 1.38 16.63
N ILE A 144 -8.51 2.34 15.70
CA ILE A 144 -9.08 2.26 14.35
C ILE A 144 -8.59 1.01 13.63
N SER A 145 -7.29 0.75 13.65
CA SER A 145 -6.66 -0.37 12.95
C SER A 145 -7.20 -1.73 13.40
N LEU A 146 -7.51 -1.89 14.69
CA LEU A 146 -8.06 -3.14 15.22
C LEU A 146 -9.52 -3.41 14.82
N PHE A 147 -10.27 -2.41 14.32
CA PHE A 147 -11.63 -2.60 13.81
C PHE A 147 -11.69 -3.04 12.34
N LEU A 148 -10.60 -2.87 11.60
CA LEU A 148 -10.60 -3.02 10.14
C LEU A 148 -10.44 -4.45 9.63
N PRO A 149 -9.62 -5.33 10.25
CA PRO A 149 -9.56 -6.73 9.83
C PRO A 149 -10.95 -7.36 9.80
N ASN A 150 -11.32 -7.93 8.66
CA ASN A 150 -12.58 -8.61 8.55
C ASN A 150 -12.50 -9.92 9.35
N LYS A 151 -13.38 -10.09 10.34
CA LYS A 151 -13.43 -11.29 11.19
C LYS A 151 -13.51 -12.60 10.39
N ARG A 152 -14.10 -12.58 9.19
CA ARG A 152 -14.15 -13.74 8.28
C ARG A 152 -12.77 -14.18 7.80
N PHE A 153 -11.81 -13.25 7.76
CA PHE A 153 -10.47 -13.42 7.20
C PHE A 153 -9.36 -13.22 8.25
N ASP A 154 -9.69 -13.20 9.55
CA ASP A 154 -8.75 -13.04 10.67
C ASP A 154 -7.89 -14.29 10.95
N GLY A 155 -7.78 -15.20 10.00
CA GLY A 155 -7.05 -16.45 10.12
C GLY A 155 -6.72 -17.05 8.77
N PRO A 156 -6.05 -18.22 8.76
CA PRO A 156 -5.58 -18.83 7.55
C PRO A 156 -6.72 -19.25 6.59
N PRO A 157 -6.42 -19.49 5.31
CA PRO A 157 -5.11 -19.28 4.68
C PRO A 157 -4.68 -17.81 4.59
N PHE A 158 -3.42 -17.54 4.93
CA PHE A 158 -2.69 -16.34 4.55
C PHE A 158 -2.05 -16.54 3.18
N VAL A 159 -1.61 -15.47 2.54
CA VAL A 159 -1.21 -15.48 1.12
C VAL A 159 0.05 -14.65 0.90
N LEU A 160 0.71 -14.84 -0.23
CA LEU A 160 1.79 -13.94 -0.64
C LEU A 160 1.25 -12.54 -0.97
N SER A 161 1.97 -11.53 -0.49
CA SER A 161 1.75 -10.14 -0.83
C SER A 161 2.89 -9.64 -1.70
N HIS A 162 2.57 -9.04 -2.85
CA HIS A 162 3.57 -8.30 -3.61
C HIS A 162 3.92 -7.04 -2.81
N PRO A 163 5.20 -6.84 -2.43
CA PRO A 163 5.60 -5.75 -1.53
C PRO A 163 5.28 -4.37 -2.09
N ASP A 164 5.68 -4.12 -3.35
CA ASP A 164 5.38 -2.88 -4.06
C ASP A 164 4.55 -3.16 -5.32
N PHE A 165 3.23 -3.31 -5.16
CA PHE A 165 2.31 -3.57 -6.28
C PHE A 165 1.86 -2.30 -7.01
N ASP A 166 2.83 -1.44 -7.36
CA ASP A 166 2.60 -0.27 -8.18
C ASP A 166 2.91 -0.52 -9.67
N SER A 167 2.45 0.39 -10.52
CA SER A 167 2.61 0.42 -11.97
C SER A 167 4.08 0.44 -12.41
N GLN A 168 5.01 0.87 -11.54
CA GLN A 168 6.44 0.81 -11.85
C GLN A 168 6.96 -0.62 -11.98
N ASN A 169 6.37 -1.55 -11.22
CA ASN A 169 6.77 -2.95 -11.12
C ASN A 169 5.97 -3.90 -12.02
N VAL A 170 5.12 -3.34 -12.89
CA VAL A 170 4.39 -4.08 -13.92
C VAL A 170 4.99 -3.75 -15.28
N MET A 171 5.58 -4.75 -15.94
CA MET A 171 6.18 -4.62 -17.26
C MET A 171 5.16 -4.97 -18.35
N VAL A 172 5.14 -4.19 -19.43
CA VAL A 172 4.22 -4.37 -20.55
C VAL A 172 4.92 -4.24 -21.90
N ASP A 173 4.47 -5.02 -22.86
CA ASP A 173 4.82 -4.83 -24.27
C ASP A 173 4.14 -3.54 -24.79
N PRO A 174 4.90 -2.55 -25.27
CA PRO A 174 4.33 -1.24 -25.63
C PRO A 174 3.49 -1.25 -26.92
N GLN A 175 3.50 -2.34 -27.70
CA GLN A 175 2.75 -2.46 -28.95
C GLN A 175 1.43 -3.19 -28.73
N THR A 176 1.45 -4.23 -27.89
CA THR A 176 0.30 -5.12 -27.65
C THR A 176 -0.39 -4.85 -26.31
N PHE A 177 0.27 -4.16 -25.38
CA PHE A 177 -0.15 -4.00 -23.98
C PHE A 177 -0.32 -5.33 -23.23
N THR A 178 0.40 -6.37 -23.68
CA THR A 178 0.51 -7.64 -22.98
C THR A 178 1.45 -7.48 -21.78
N ILE A 179 1.09 -8.01 -20.62
CA ILE A 179 1.98 -8.02 -19.44
C ILE A 179 3.12 -8.99 -19.70
N THR A 180 4.35 -8.50 -19.59
CA THR A 180 5.58 -9.26 -19.81
C THR A 180 6.29 -9.65 -18.52
N GLY A 181 5.97 -9.01 -17.39
CA GLY A 181 6.50 -9.41 -16.09
C GLY A 181 6.01 -8.59 -14.91
N PHE A 182 6.04 -9.22 -13.73
CA PHE A 182 5.96 -8.57 -12.43
C PHE A 182 7.34 -8.64 -11.77
N ILE A 183 7.90 -7.48 -11.42
CA ILE A 183 9.25 -7.36 -10.88
C ILE A 183 9.23 -6.81 -9.46
N ASP A 184 10.40 -6.73 -8.82
CA ASP A 184 10.56 -6.17 -7.47
C ASP A 184 9.78 -6.95 -6.39
N TRP A 185 10.22 -8.20 -6.20
CA TRP A 185 9.70 -9.10 -5.16
C TRP A 185 10.57 -9.08 -3.89
N ASP A 186 11.37 -8.03 -3.72
CA ASP A 186 12.21 -7.86 -2.54
C ASP A 186 11.33 -7.61 -1.32
N ASP A 187 11.69 -8.20 -0.18
CA ASP A 187 10.89 -8.20 1.06
C ASP A 187 9.50 -8.88 0.95
N VAL A 188 9.31 -9.76 -0.04
CA VAL A 188 8.10 -10.59 -0.13
C VAL A 188 7.84 -11.37 1.16
N SER A 189 6.62 -11.23 1.67
CA SER A 189 6.18 -11.89 2.89
C SER A 189 4.79 -12.51 2.72
N VAL A 190 4.45 -13.36 3.67
CA VAL A 190 3.10 -13.92 3.81
C VAL A 190 2.29 -12.97 4.69
N GLY A 191 1.14 -12.53 4.19
CA GLY A 191 0.27 -11.57 4.86
C GLY A 191 -1.22 -11.87 4.74
N PRO A 192 -2.07 -11.00 5.30
CA PRO A 192 -3.52 -11.06 5.14
C PRO A 192 -3.95 -10.98 3.67
N ARG A 193 -5.13 -11.53 3.36
CA ARG A 193 -5.67 -11.55 1.98
C ARG A 193 -5.88 -10.13 1.44
N GLU A 194 -6.22 -9.20 2.32
CA GLU A 194 -6.44 -7.78 2.06
C GLU A 194 -5.23 -7.11 1.41
N GLY A 195 -4.00 -7.50 1.78
CA GLY A 195 -2.75 -7.01 1.19
C GLY A 195 -2.13 -7.93 0.14
N GLY A 196 -2.74 -9.10 -0.09
CA GLY A 196 -2.24 -10.14 -0.96
C GLY A 196 -2.87 -10.13 -2.36
N TYR A 197 -3.18 -11.32 -2.87
CA TYR A 197 -3.71 -11.53 -4.23
C TYR A 197 -5.00 -10.76 -4.55
N ALA A 198 -5.81 -10.43 -3.54
CA ALA A 198 -7.11 -9.80 -3.72
C ALA A 198 -7.05 -8.27 -3.66
N ARG A 199 -5.87 -7.64 -3.59
CA ARG A 199 -5.78 -6.17 -3.50
C ARG A 199 -6.02 -5.44 -4.82
N TYR A 200 -6.40 -4.18 -4.73
CA TYR A 200 -6.27 -3.24 -5.85
C TYR A 200 -4.78 -2.97 -6.14
N PRO A 201 -4.41 -2.70 -7.40
CA PRO A 201 -3.11 -2.15 -7.71
C PRO A 201 -2.91 -0.75 -7.09
N SER A 202 -1.73 -0.45 -6.55
CA SER A 202 -1.52 0.73 -5.70
C SER A 202 -1.69 2.05 -6.46
N TRP A 203 -1.38 2.08 -7.76
CA TRP A 203 -1.54 3.29 -8.55
C TRP A 203 -3.00 3.72 -8.72
N ILE A 204 -3.97 2.81 -8.55
CA ILE A 204 -5.40 3.16 -8.59
C ILE A 204 -6.00 3.37 -7.19
N THR A 205 -5.18 3.30 -6.13
CA THR A 205 -5.54 3.61 -4.74
C THR A 205 -4.73 4.79 -4.19
N ARG A 206 -3.86 5.38 -5.01
CA ARG A 206 -2.97 6.49 -4.62
C ARG A 206 -3.67 7.70 -4.00
N ASP A 207 -4.94 7.94 -4.30
CA ASP A 207 -5.75 8.97 -3.63
C ASP A 207 -5.95 8.70 -2.13
N TRP A 208 -5.58 7.53 -1.62
CA TRP A 208 -5.48 7.20 -0.21
C TRP A 208 -4.08 7.45 0.37
N ASP A 209 -3.04 7.47 -0.46
CA ASP A 209 -1.66 7.79 -0.10
C ASP A 209 -1.43 9.32 -0.16
N PRO A 210 -1.25 9.99 1.00
CA PRO A 210 -1.10 11.44 1.04
C PRO A 210 0.29 11.97 0.65
N ILE A 211 1.32 11.13 0.43
CA ILE A 211 2.61 11.56 -0.14
C ILE A 211 2.59 11.47 -1.66
N MET A 212 1.98 10.43 -2.21
CA MET A 212 2.04 10.16 -3.65
C MET A 212 1.01 10.95 -4.47
N TYR A 213 -0.03 11.49 -3.84
CA TYR A 213 -1.15 12.09 -4.56
C TYR A 213 -1.28 13.60 -4.33
N ASP A 214 -0.79 14.37 -5.31
CA ASP A 214 -0.88 15.83 -5.36
C ASP A 214 -1.93 16.29 -6.40
N TRP A 215 -3.22 16.10 -6.07
CA TRP A 215 -4.31 16.67 -6.87
C TRP A 215 -4.78 18.00 -6.26
N PRO A 216 -4.73 19.12 -7.00
CA PRO A 216 -5.04 20.43 -6.45
C PRO A 216 -6.49 20.51 -5.97
N PRO A 217 -6.75 20.90 -4.71
CA PRO A 217 -8.10 21.07 -4.20
C PRO A 217 -8.77 22.29 -4.85
N GLY A 218 -9.52 22.09 -5.93
CA GLY A 218 -10.27 23.19 -6.57
C GLY A 218 -10.94 22.95 -7.92
N SER A 219 -10.76 21.80 -8.58
CA SER A 219 -11.33 21.56 -9.92
C SER A 219 -12.68 20.83 -9.91
N ILE A 220 -13.55 21.10 -8.94
CA ILE A 220 -14.97 20.77 -9.11
C ILE A 220 -15.53 21.89 -9.98
N THR A 221 -15.61 21.66 -11.29
CA THR A 221 -16.35 22.55 -12.18
C THR A 221 -17.82 22.43 -11.82
N HIS A 222 -18.30 23.34 -10.97
CA HIS A 222 -19.72 23.66 -10.94
C HIS A 222 -20.06 24.23 -12.32
N GLU A 223 -20.78 23.44 -13.12
CA GLU A 223 -21.61 23.99 -14.19
C GLU A 223 -22.65 24.90 -13.52
N GLU A 224 -22.35 26.19 -13.44
CA GLU A 224 -23.35 27.21 -13.15
C GLU A 224 -23.53 28.11 -14.36
N ASP A 225 -24.80 28.20 -14.72
CA ASP A 225 -25.41 28.88 -15.83
C ASP A 225 -24.86 30.28 -16.12
N SER A 226 -24.82 30.56 -17.41
CA SER A 226 -24.85 31.87 -18.03
C SER A 226 -25.69 32.91 -17.27
N ASN A 227 -25.05 33.94 -16.70
CA ASN A 227 -25.27 35.34 -17.07
C ASN A 227 -24.41 36.35 -16.28
N HIS A 228 -24.08 37.47 -16.96
CA HIS A 228 -23.67 38.79 -16.44
C HIS A 228 -22.17 39.15 -16.33
N GLY A 229 -21.71 39.92 -17.33
CA GLY A 229 -21.27 41.30 -17.10
C GLY A 229 -19.87 41.58 -16.56
N GLN A 230 -18.94 41.93 -17.46
CA GLN A 230 -17.83 42.89 -17.36
C GLN A 230 -16.97 42.95 -16.07
N SER A 231 -15.65 42.74 -16.21
CA SER A 231 -14.66 43.83 -16.24
C SER A 231 -13.23 43.26 -16.34
N MET A 232 -12.42 43.83 -17.24
CA MET A 232 -11.00 43.50 -17.41
C MET A 232 -10.15 44.28 -16.40
N VAL A 233 -9.27 43.59 -15.67
CA VAL A 233 -8.04 44.18 -15.08
C VAL A 233 -6.91 43.16 -15.20
N GLY A 234 -5.78 43.59 -15.78
CA GLY A 234 -4.71 42.75 -16.30
C GLY A 234 -3.87 42.02 -15.24
N LYS A 235 -3.37 40.83 -15.62
CA LYS A 235 -2.31 40.11 -14.91
C LYS A 235 -0.92 40.54 -15.42
N PRO A 236 0.10 40.67 -14.55
CA PRO A 236 1.46 40.96 -14.99
C PRO A 236 2.13 39.73 -15.60
N VAL A 237 2.96 39.97 -16.61
CA VAL A 237 3.83 38.99 -17.29
C VAL A 237 4.93 38.53 -16.32
N PRO A 238 5.16 37.22 -16.11
CA PRO A 238 6.30 36.73 -15.33
C PRO A 238 7.60 36.80 -16.14
N LYS A 239 8.72 37.06 -15.44
CA LYS A 239 10.07 37.18 -16.00
C LYS A 239 10.73 35.81 -16.20
N ASP A 240 11.51 35.68 -17.27
CA ASP A 240 12.09 34.45 -17.85
C ASP A 240 13.24 33.78 -17.06
N ASP A 241 13.27 33.78 -15.72
CA ASP A 241 14.39 33.21 -14.96
C ASP A 241 13.96 32.35 -13.75
N GLU A 242 13.06 31.38 -13.93
CA GLU A 242 12.86 30.29 -12.97
C GLU A 242 13.26 28.92 -13.56
N PRO A 243 13.94 28.05 -12.79
CA PRO A 243 14.39 26.75 -13.26
C PRO A 243 13.19 25.87 -13.59
N MET A 244 13.22 25.27 -14.79
CA MET A 244 12.19 24.34 -15.27
C MET A 244 11.85 23.30 -14.20
N GLN A 245 10.64 23.39 -13.64
CA GLN A 245 10.03 22.31 -12.88
C GLN A 245 9.94 21.09 -13.79
N ASN A 246 10.57 20.01 -13.35
CA ASN A 246 10.63 18.74 -14.05
C ASN A 246 9.22 18.13 -14.10
N GLY A 247 8.66 18.02 -15.32
CA GLY A 247 7.53 17.19 -15.73
C GLY A 247 6.34 17.05 -14.78
N SER A 248 5.24 17.76 -15.07
CA SER A 248 3.94 17.48 -14.45
C SER A 248 3.59 15.99 -14.61
N SER A 249 3.56 15.23 -13.51
CA SER A 249 2.76 14.01 -13.49
C SER A 249 1.33 14.46 -13.74
N CYS A 250 0.71 13.97 -14.81
CA CYS A 250 -0.74 14.09 -14.95
C CYS A 250 -1.33 13.14 -13.91
N GLU A 251 -1.44 13.59 -12.66
CA GLU A 251 -2.25 12.88 -11.67
C GLU A 251 -3.68 12.73 -12.22
N GLU A 252 -4.33 11.61 -11.93
CA GLU A 252 -5.71 11.36 -12.32
C GLU A 252 -6.63 11.81 -11.18
N ALA A 253 -7.73 12.51 -11.49
CA ALA A 253 -8.69 13.00 -10.48
C ALA A 253 -9.27 11.84 -9.63
N PRO A 254 -9.75 12.10 -8.40
CA PRO A 254 -10.29 11.05 -7.52
C PRO A 254 -11.44 10.27 -8.16
N GLU A 255 -12.27 10.93 -8.97
CA GLU A 255 -13.38 10.30 -9.71
C GLU A 255 -12.88 9.33 -10.78
N VAL A 256 -11.74 9.64 -11.42
CA VAL A 256 -11.09 8.77 -12.41
C VAL A 256 -10.47 7.56 -11.72
N LEU A 257 -9.79 7.76 -10.58
CA LEU A 257 -9.25 6.67 -9.77
C LEU A 257 -10.37 5.76 -9.25
N GLN A 258 -11.51 6.33 -8.83
CA GLN A 258 -12.68 5.54 -8.46
C GLN A 258 -13.24 4.74 -9.64
N ALA A 259 -13.32 5.32 -10.84
CA ALA A 259 -13.74 4.59 -12.04
C ALA A 259 -12.80 3.43 -12.39
N HIS A 260 -11.48 3.61 -12.20
CA HIS A 260 -10.50 2.54 -12.37
C HIS A 260 -10.68 1.42 -11.34
N ARG A 261 -10.95 1.76 -10.08
CA ARG A 261 -11.28 0.78 -9.02
C ARG A 261 -12.56 0.01 -9.33
N ASP A 262 -13.61 0.69 -9.75
CA ASP A 262 -14.89 0.05 -10.12
C ASP A 262 -14.71 -0.90 -11.30
N LEU A 263 -13.94 -0.49 -12.31
CA LEU A 263 -13.59 -1.32 -13.46
C LEU A 263 -12.79 -2.56 -13.04
N TYR A 264 -11.73 -2.38 -12.25
CA TYR A 264 -10.90 -3.48 -11.78
C TYR A 264 -11.72 -4.45 -10.90
N TYR A 265 -12.54 -3.92 -9.99
CA TYR A 265 -13.44 -4.71 -9.16
C TYR A 265 -14.40 -5.56 -9.99
N ALA A 266 -15.04 -4.98 -11.00
CA ALA A 266 -15.95 -5.72 -11.87
C ALA A 266 -15.24 -6.87 -12.60
N ILE A 267 -14.04 -6.61 -13.16
CA ILE A 267 -13.21 -7.63 -13.80
C ILE A 267 -12.82 -8.73 -12.79
N TYR A 268 -12.39 -8.33 -11.59
CA TYR A 268 -11.91 -9.26 -10.58
C TYR A 268 -13.05 -10.13 -10.00
N ALA A 269 -14.24 -9.54 -9.83
CA ALA A 269 -15.44 -10.26 -9.35
C ALA A 269 -15.88 -11.37 -10.31
N ASP A 270 -15.66 -11.23 -11.61
CA ASP A 270 -15.92 -12.29 -12.59
C ASP A 270 -14.93 -13.48 -12.43
N ILE A 271 -13.71 -13.22 -11.95
CA ILE A 271 -12.63 -14.21 -11.78
C ILE A 271 -12.71 -14.89 -10.41
N ASP A 272 -12.88 -14.11 -9.34
CA ASP A 272 -12.97 -14.57 -7.96
C ASP A 272 -14.00 -13.74 -7.16
N PRO A 273 -15.29 -14.16 -7.17
CA PRO A 273 -16.34 -13.46 -6.44
C PRO A 273 -16.08 -13.37 -4.94
N THR A 274 -15.40 -14.35 -4.34
CA THR A 274 -15.10 -14.35 -2.89
C THR A 274 -13.95 -13.40 -2.60
N GLY A 275 -12.90 -13.42 -3.44
CA GLY A 275 -11.80 -12.46 -3.36
C GLY A 275 -12.26 -11.02 -3.57
N ALA A 276 -13.26 -10.77 -4.41
CA ALA A 276 -13.81 -9.43 -4.64
C ALA A 276 -14.39 -8.79 -3.37
N GLU A 277 -14.95 -9.58 -2.44
CA GLU A 277 -15.40 -9.07 -1.12
C GLU A 277 -14.23 -8.44 -0.34
N VAL A 278 -13.01 -8.92 -0.56
CA VAL A 278 -11.77 -8.39 0.03
C VAL A 278 -11.27 -7.20 -0.79
N THR A 279 -11.24 -7.33 -2.12
CA THR A 279 -10.73 -6.31 -3.05
C THR A 279 -11.33 -4.94 -2.81
N CYS A 280 -12.65 -4.87 -2.65
CA CYS A 280 -13.36 -3.59 -2.51
C CYS A 280 -12.88 -2.74 -1.31
N ARG A 281 -12.19 -3.32 -0.34
CA ARG A 281 -11.68 -2.64 0.87
C ARG A 281 -10.16 -2.72 1.04
N SER A 282 -9.46 -3.35 0.09
CA SER A 282 -8.01 -3.55 0.17
C SER A 282 -7.21 -2.25 0.34
N HIS A 283 -7.63 -1.16 -0.30
CA HIS A 283 -7.00 0.17 -0.18
C HIS A 283 -7.07 0.76 1.24
N ILE A 284 -8.10 0.41 2.03
CA ILE A 284 -8.21 0.84 3.43
C ILE A 284 -7.18 0.09 4.27
N PHE A 285 -7.06 -1.23 4.05
CA PHE A 285 -6.06 -2.06 4.71
C PHE A 285 -4.64 -1.59 4.37
N GLU A 286 -4.36 -1.36 3.09
CA GLU A 286 -3.08 -0.81 2.61
C GLU A 286 -2.76 0.53 3.29
N ALA A 287 -3.70 1.49 3.30
CA ALA A 287 -3.50 2.76 3.97
C ALA A 287 -3.20 2.60 5.47
N VAL A 288 -3.85 1.65 6.14
CA VAL A 288 -3.60 1.40 7.58
C VAL A 288 -2.23 0.80 7.81
N VAL A 289 -1.80 -0.16 7.00
CA VAL A 289 -0.44 -0.72 7.09
C VAL A 289 0.59 0.39 6.87
N ILE A 290 0.41 1.23 5.84
CA ILE A 290 1.26 2.40 5.59
C ILE A 290 1.29 3.33 6.81
N ALA A 291 0.15 3.64 7.42
CA ALA A 291 0.10 4.51 8.60
C ALA A 291 0.76 3.90 9.84
N LEU A 292 0.77 2.56 9.96
CA LEU A 292 1.40 1.84 11.07
C LEU A 292 2.91 1.69 10.89
N GLU A 293 3.40 1.65 9.66
CA GLU A 293 4.83 1.51 9.33
C GLU A 293 5.52 2.86 9.11
N HIS A 294 4.79 3.86 8.63
CA HIS A 294 5.31 5.18 8.30
C HIS A 294 4.60 6.29 9.08
N ARG A 295 5.20 6.69 10.20
CA ARG A 295 4.65 7.72 11.10
C ARG A 295 4.32 9.03 10.40
N ASP A 296 5.15 9.50 9.47
CA ASP A 296 4.95 10.78 8.78
C ASP A 296 3.72 10.77 7.86
N LEU A 297 3.28 9.59 7.43
CA LEU A 297 2.07 9.39 6.63
C LEU A 297 0.80 9.24 7.47
N SER A 298 0.95 8.83 8.73
CA SER A 298 -0.17 8.41 9.57
C SER A 298 -1.21 9.51 9.83
N VAL A 299 -0.81 10.79 9.92
CA VAL A 299 -1.74 11.93 10.18
C VAL A 299 -2.74 12.11 9.05
N ALA A 300 -2.25 12.21 7.81
CA ALA A 300 -3.12 12.44 6.67
C ALA A 300 -3.97 11.22 6.32
N ILE A 301 -3.45 10.01 6.53
CA ILE A 301 -4.23 8.77 6.41
C ILE A 301 -5.34 8.72 7.47
N MET A 302 -5.03 9.04 8.73
CA MET A 302 -6.04 9.06 9.80
C MET A 302 -7.15 10.06 9.56
N LEU A 303 -6.86 11.24 8.97
CA LEU A 303 -7.91 12.19 8.57
C LEU A 303 -8.90 11.57 7.57
N LYS A 304 -8.39 10.81 6.59
CA LYS A 304 -9.22 10.08 5.62
C LYS A 304 -9.98 8.94 6.30
N LEU A 305 -9.33 8.13 7.13
CA LEU A 305 -9.94 7.01 7.86
C LEU A 305 -11.06 7.48 8.80
N CYS A 306 -10.84 8.55 9.57
CA CYS A 306 -11.88 9.13 10.44
C CYS A 306 -13.07 9.63 9.62
N SER A 307 -12.80 10.32 8.50
CA SER A 307 -13.87 10.76 7.58
C SER A 307 -14.64 9.59 6.98
N TYR A 308 -13.97 8.47 6.69
CA TYR A 308 -14.56 7.25 6.17
C TYR A 308 -15.41 6.52 7.22
N LEU A 309 -14.90 6.40 8.46
CA LEU A 309 -15.56 5.65 9.55
C LEU A 309 -16.73 6.40 10.17
N PHE A 310 -16.56 7.70 10.43
CA PHE A 310 -17.55 8.51 11.13
C PHE A 310 -18.39 9.35 10.20
N GLY A 311 -17.99 9.54 8.93
CA GLY A 311 -18.60 10.53 8.05
C GLY A 311 -18.18 11.96 8.38
N LYS A 312 -18.17 12.84 7.38
CA LYS A 312 -17.73 14.25 7.54
C LYS A 312 -18.57 15.06 8.53
N GLU A 313 -19.77 14.61 8.87
CA GLU A 313 -20.74 15.34 9.68
C GLU A 313 -20.67 15.04 11.19
N TYR A 314 -20.08 13.90 11.59
CA TYR A 314 -20.30 13.38 12.94
C TYR A 314 -19.11 13.57 13.89
N MET A 315 -17.88 13.27 13.44
CA MET A 315 -16.69 13.38 14.30
C MET A 315 -15.41 13.49 13.46
N GLY A 316 -14.77 14.64 13.52
CA GLY A 316 -13.47 14.88 12.92
C GLY A 316 -12.32 14.35 13.79
N MET A 317 -11.18 14.09 13.15
CA MET A 317 -9.96 13.62 13.84
C MET A 317 -9.54 14.56 14.98
N GLY A 318 -9.59 15.88 14.75
CA GLY A 318 -9.22 16.88 15.76
C GLY A 318 -10.13 16.85 16.99
N GLU A 319 -11.43 16.63 16.81
CA GLU A 319 -12.41 16.55 17.91
C GLU A 319 -12.18 15.28 18.74
N LEU A 320 -11.93 14.14 18.06
CA LEU A 320 -11.61 12.86 18.70
C LEU A 320 -10.32 12.95 19.54
N LEU A 321 -9.23 13.47 18.95
CA LEU A 321 -7.96 13.64 19.65
C LEU A 321 -8.10 14.58 20.85
N SER A 322 -8.70 15.76 20.65
CA SER A 322 -8.87 16.76 21.71
C SER A 322 -9.73 16.23 22.85
N GLY A 323 -10.77 15.44 22.55
CA GLY A 323 -11.62 14.82 23.56
C GLY A 323 -10.86 13.81 24.43
N ILE A 324 -9.96 13.02 23.83
CA ILE A 324 -9.13 12.06 24.57
C ILE A 324 -8.07 12.80 25.41
N GLU A 325 -7.37 13.77 24.83
CA GLU A 325 -6.31 14.53 25.53
C GLU A 325 -6.81 15.30 26.76
N THR A 326 -8.05 15.79 26.70
CA THR A 326 -8.67 16.60 27.76
C THR A 326 -9.52 15.81 28.75
N GLY A 327 -9.81 14.53 28.47
CA GLY A 327 -10.65 13.70 29.33
C GLY A 327 -10.01 13.36 30.68
N ASP A 328 -10.78 13.47 31.76
CA ASP A 328 -10.33 13.23 33.14
C ASP A 328 -9.69 11.84 33.33
N TRP A 329 -10.23 10.82 32.65
CA TRP A 329 -9.74 9.45 32.67
C TRP A 329 -8.31 9.33 32.10
N PHE A 330 -7.98 10.15 31.10
CA PHE A 330 -6.67 10.16 30.45
C PHE A 330 -5.68 11.07 31.21
N ALA A 331 -6.16 12.17 31.79
CA ALA A 331 -5.37 13.04 32.65
C ALA A 331 -4.74 12.28 33.84
N GLY A 332 -5.46 11.31 34.43
CA GLY A 332 -4.93 10.45 35.49
C GLY A 332 -3.77 9.53 35.06
N MET A 333 -3.71 9.10 33.79
CA MET A 333 -2.63 8.25 33.28
C MET A 333 -1.31 9.02 33.03
N ARG A 334 -1.37 10.34 32.75
CA ARG A 334 -0.17 11.19 32.63
C ARG A 334 0.66 11.22 33.92
N GLY A 335 -0.01 11.26 35.07
CA GLY A 335 0.66 11.28 36.38
C GLY A 335 1.46 10.02 36.68
N VAL A 336 1.05 8.86 36.14
CA VAL A 336 1.72 7.57 36.37
C VAL A 336 2.97 7.41 35.51
N ARG A 337 2.98 7.92 34.27
CA ARG A 337 4.16 7.84 33.38
C ARG A 337 5.27 8.82 33.74
N ALA A 338 4.94 10.03 34.20
CA ALA A 338 5.94 10.99 34.67
C ALA A 338 6.75 10.46 35.86
N LEU A 339 6.12 9.66 36.73
CA LEU A 339 6.77 8.99 37.86
C LEU A 339 7.70 7.83 37.44
N GLN A 340 7.54 7.27 36.24
CA GLN A 340 8.38 6.17 35.74
C GLN A 340 9.62 6.67 34.98
N SER A 341 9.66 7.93 34.55
CA SER A 341 10.85 8.55 33.94
C SER A 341 11.81 9.21 34.95
N GLU A 342 11.47 9.22 36.25
CA GLU A 342 12.28 9.80 37.33
C GLU A 342 12.96 8.74 38.23
N ILE A 343 12.90 7.45 37.87
CA ILE A 343 13.58 6.32 38.53
C ILE A 343 14.54 5.70 37.52
#